data_AF-C9QFL8-F1
#
_entry.id   AF-C9QFL8-F1
#
_cell.length_a   1.000
_cell.length_b   1.000
_cell.length_c   1.000
_cell.angle_alpha   90.00
_cell.angle_beta   90.00
_cell.angle_gamma   90.00
#
_symmetry.space_group_name_H-M   'P 1'
#
loop_
_entity.id
_entity.type
_entity.pdbx_description
1 polymer ?
#
loop_
_entity_poly.entity_id
_entity_poly.type
_entity_poly.pdbx_seq_one_letter_code
_entity_poly.pdbx_strand_id
1 'polypeptide(L)'
;MAAATYRGFVLKTAGNSTEVWQVQIKNHVLSGSMAAVKKSIDWFCDTASIIDPKEFSSLAEKKTQTGSPVQENFNGYTLKNDTGDANSWYCFFNGRLIKGGKLAIQKHIEAYLLAKQKAEQQQKK
;
A
#
# COMPACT_ATOMS: atom_id res chain seq x y z
N MET A 1 -28.62 23.17 -4.97
CA MET A 1 -28.27 21.84 -4.43
C MET A 1 -27.85 20.97 -5.59
N ALA A 2 -26.57 20.56 -5.66
CA ALA A 2 -26.13 19.66 -6.71
C ALA A 2 -26.63 18.24 -6.38
N ALA A 3 -27.34 17.63 -7.31
CA ALA A 3 -27.79 16.25 -7.21
C ALA A 3 -27.08 15.43 -8.30
N ALA A 4 -26.45 14.34 -7.90
CA ALA A 4 -25.82 13.40 -8.81
C ALA A 4 -26.42 12.02 -8.59
N THR A 5 -26.61 11.24 -9.66
CA THR A 5 -27.13 9.88 -9.55
C THR A 5 -26.00 8.90 -9.83
N TYR A 6 -25.81 7.89 -8.97
CA TYR A 6 -24.81 6.84 -9.14
C TYR A 6 -25.41 5.47 -8.79
N ARG A 7 -25.36 4.52 -9.73
CA ARG A 7 -25.95 3.17 -9.59
C ARG A 7 -27.39 3.15 -9.04
N GLY A 8 -28.20 4.14 -9.44
CA GLY A 8 -29.60 4.26 -9.00
C GLY A 8 -29.80 4.96 -7.65
N PHE A 9 -28.73 5.38 -6.97
CA PHE A 9 -28.82 6.17 -5.73
C PHE A 9 -28.63 7.66 -6.01
N VAL A 10 -29.45 8.49 -5.36
CA VAL A 10 -29.37 9.95 -5.45
C VAL A 10 -28.41 10.46 -4.38
N LEU A 11 -27.30 11.05 -4.82
CA LEU A 11 -26.37 11.77 -3.97
C LEU A 11 -26.76 13.24 -3.93
N LYS A 12 -26.81 13.80 -2.73
CA LYS A 12 -27.09 15.21 -2.47
C LYS A 12 -25.90 15.83 -1.77
N THR A 13 -25.55 17.05 -2.12
CA THR A 13 -24.58 17.83 -1.34
C THR A 13 -25.20 18.30 -0.02
N ALA A 14 -24.47 18.15 1.09
CA ALA A 14 -24.93 18.65 2.38
C ALA A 14 -24.60 20.15 2.51
N GLY A 15 -25.61 21.01 2.33
CA GLY A 15 -25.48 22.46 2.54
C GLY A 15 -24.79 23.23 1.39
N ASN A 16 -24.00 24.24 1.76
CA ASN A 16 -23.27 25.15 0.86
C ASN A 16 -21.88 24.64 0.42
N SER A 17 -21.46 23.48 0.95
CA SER A 17 -20.15 22.88 0.66
C SER A 17 -20.27 21.84 -0.47
N THR A 18 -19.44 21.95 -1.49
CA THR A 18 -19.35 20.99 -2.61
C THR A 18 -18.55 19.73 -2.29
N GLU A 19 -17.94 19.68 -1.11
CA GLU A 19 -17.01 18.63 -0.70
C GLU A 19 -17.70 17.44 -0.01
N VAL A 20 -18.82 17.71 0.69
CA VAL A 20 -19.55 16.71 1.47
C VAL A 20 -20.79 16.25 0.71
N TRP A 21 -20.79 14.98 0.37
CA TRP A 21 -21.87 14.29 -0.32
C TRP A 21 -22.58 13.36 0.64
N GLN A 22 -23.90 13.29 0.50
CA GLN A 22 -24.78 12.48 1.31
C GLN A 22 -25.60 11.57 0.40
N VAL A 23 -25.72 10.30 0.79
CA VAL A 23 -26.58 9.33 0.13
C VAL A 23 -27.45 8.64 1.17
N GLN A 24 -28.70 8.38 0.81
CA GLN A 24 -29.60 7.56 1.61
C GLN A 24 -29.67 6.16 0.99
N ILE A 25 -29.21 5.16 1.72
CA ILE A 25 -29.31 3.75 1.35
C ILE A 25 -30.24 3.08 2.37
N LYS A 26 -31.43 2.67 1.92
CA LYS A 26 -32.49 2.13 2.80
C LYS A 26 -32.82 3.10 3.94
N ASN A 27 -32.51 2.72 5.18
CA ASN A 27 -32.74 3.49 6.40
C ASN A 27 -31.48 4.20 6.94
N HIS A 28 -30.37 4.11 6.20
CA HIS A 28 -29.09 4.70 6.61
C HIS A 28 -28.75 5.89 5.72
N VAL A 29 -28.38 6.99 6.38
CA VAL A 29 -27.93 8.20 5.71
C VAL A 29 -26.42 8.29 5.89
N LEU A 30 -25.69 8.10 4.80
CA LEU A 30 -24.24 8.10 4.77
C LEU A 30 -23.75 9.45 4.24
N SER A 31 -22.78 10.06 4.91
CA SER A 31 -22.20 11.34 4.51
C SER A 31 -20.66 11.28 4.49
N GLY A 32 -20.05 11.80 3.43
CA GLY A 32 -18.60 11.80 3.27
C GLY A 32 -18.16 12.42 1.96
N SER A 33 -16.91 12.20 1.57
CA SER A 33 -16.41 12.67 0.27
C SER A 33 -17.10 11.92 -0.88
N MET A 34 -17.19 12.54 -2.05
CA MET A 34 -17.81 11.93 -3.24
C MET A 34 -17.23 10.54 -3.55
N ALA A 35 -15.92 10.36 -3.39
CA ALA A 35 -15.24 9.09 -3.63
C ALA A 35 -15.59 8.03 -2.58
N ALA A 36 -15.62 8.38 -1.29
CA ALA A 36 -15.98 7.46 -0.21
C ALA A 36 -17.44 7.02 -0.30
N VAL A 37 -18.35 7.94 -0.65
CA VAL A 37 -19.77 7.65 -0.83
C VAL A 37 -19.99 6.72 -2.03
N LYS A 38 -19.33 6.96 -3.17
CA LYS A 38 -19.39 6.04 -4.32
C LYS A 38 -18.90 4.64 -4.00
N LYS A 39 -17.79 4.51 -3.25
CA LYS A 39 -17.28 3.20 -2.79
C LYS A 39 -18.25 2.49 -1.85
N SER A 40 -18.89 3.22 -0.94
CA SER A 40 -19.90 2.66 -0.04
C SER A 40 -21.12 2.14 -0.80
N ILE A 41 -21.55 2.86 -1.86
CA ILE A 41 -22.64 2.41 -2.76
C ILE A 41 -22.23 1.15 -3.54
N ASP A 42 -21.00 1.12 -4.07
CA ASP A 42 -20.46 -0.02 -4.82
C ASP A 42 -20.39 -1.27 -3.94
N TRP A 43 -19.83 -1.12 -2.73
CA TRP A 43 -19.77 -2.18 -1.73
C TRP A 43 -21.16 -2.70 -1.34
N PHE A 44 -22.13 -1.79 -1.14
CA PHE A 44 -23.51 -2.18 -0.84
C PHE A 44 -24.15 -2.94 -2.01
N CYS A 45 -23.88 -2.53 -3.25
CA CYS A 45 -24.39 -3.20 -4.44
C CYS A 45 -23.84 -4.63 -4.58
N ASP A 46 -22.60 -4.87 -4.15
CA ASP A 46 -21.92 -6.16 -4.27
C ASP A 46 -22.21 -7.10 -3.08
N THR A 47 -22.19 -6.56 -1.86
CA THR A 47 -22.23 -7.37 -0.61
C THR A 47 -23.55 -7.27 0.16
N ALA A 48 -24.49 -6.44 -0.31
CA ALA A 48 -25.73 -6.07 0.40
C ALA A 48 -25.51 -5.51 1.82
N SER A 49 -24.28 -5.15 2.18
CA SER A 49 -23.88 -4.67 3.50
C SER A 49 -23.53 -3.18 3.46
N ILE A 50 -23.89 -2.45 4.51
CA ILE A 50 -23.67 -1.01 4.60
C ILE A 50 -22.39 -0.78 5.41
N ILE A 51 -21.40 -0.12 4.80
CA ILE A 51 -20.20 0.36 5.48
C ILE A 51 -20.24 1.90 5.47
N ASP A 52 -19.90 2.51 6.61
CA ASP A 52 -19.88 3.96 6.73
C ASP A 52 -18.73 4.57 5.89
N PRO A 53 -18.97 5.64 5.12
CA PRO A 53 -17.95 6.31 4.33
C PRO A 53 -16.75 6.81 5.13
N LYS A 54 -16.87 7.05 6.45
CA LYS A 54 -15.73 7.41 7.32
C LYS A 54 -14.72 6.27 7.44
N GLU A 55 -15.16 5.02 7.48
CA GLU A 55 -14.27 3.85 7.53
C GLU A 55 -13.39 3.77 6.28
N PHE A 56 -13.92 4.18 5.12
CA PHE A 56 -13.16 4.23 3.87
C PHE A 56 -12.13 5.36 3.83
N SER A 57 -12.39 6.49 4.49
CA SER A 57 -11.40 7.57 4.65
C SER A 57 -10.22 7.09 5.49
N SER A 58 -10.47 6.42 6.62
CA SER A 58 -9.42 5.88 7.48
C SER A 58 -8.63 4.74 6.82
N LEU A 59 -9.25 3.93 5.97
CA LEU A 59 -8.57 2.90 5.17
C LEU A 59 -7.68 3.51 4.07
N ALA A 60 -8.11 4.62 3.45
CA ALA A 60 -7.30 5.33 2.48
C ALA A 60 -6.05 5.93 3.13
N GLU A 61 -6.18 6.53 4.32
CA GLU A 61 -5.04 7.05 5.09
C GLU A 61 -4.07 5.94 5.50
N LYS A 62 -4.57 4.77 5.90
CA LYS A 62 -3.72 3.60 6.21
C LYS A 62 -2.94 3.07 5.00
N LYS A 63 -3.49 3.16 3.78
CA LYS A 63 -2.77 2.79 2.55
C LYS A 63 -1.69 3.80 2.17
N THR A 64 -1.87 5.09 2.48
CA THR A 64 -0.83 6.10 2.22
C THR A 64 0.30 6.03 3.25
N GLN A 65 0.07 5.43 4.42
CA GLN A 65 1.08 5.21 5.46
C GLN A 65 1.88 3.90 5.31
N THR A 66 1.55 3.04 4.34
CA THR A 66 2.35 1.83 4.08
C THR A 66 3.55 2.20 3.23
N GLY A 67 4.58 2.73 3.92
CA GLY A 67 5.98 2.79 3.50
C GLY A 67 6.26 3.41 2.13
N SER A 68 6.71 4.66 2.11
CA SER A 68 7.43 5.21 0.95
C SER A 68 8.46 4.18 0.48
N PRO A 69 8.56 3.88 -0.82
CA PRO A 69 9.50 2.89 -1.31
C PRO A 69 10.91 3.28 -0.87
N VAL A 70 11.52 2.45 -0.02
CA VAL A 70 12.87 2.69 0.51
C VAL A 70 13.85 1.92 -0.34
N GLN A 71 14.81 2.65 -0.91
CA GLN A 71 15.93 2.08 -1.65
C GLN A 71 17.23 2.41 -0.93
N GLU A 72 18.02 1.39 -0.64
CA GLU A 72 19.34 1.53 -0.02
C GLU A 72 20.39 0.79 -0.84
N ASN A 73 21.60 1.34 -0.91
CA ASN A 73 22.73 0.71 -1.58
C ASN A 73 23.67 0.10 -0.53
N PHE A 74 23.98 -1.19 -0.64
CA PHE A 74 24.87 -1.90 0.28
C PHE A 74 25.92 -2.69 -0.51
N ASN A 75 27.20 -2.32 -0.39
CA ASN A 75 28.32 -2.98 -1.08
C ASN A 75 28.11 -3.10 -2.62
N GLY A 76 27.46 -2.10 -3.23
CA GLY A 76 27.13 -2.09 -4.65
C GLY A 76 25.84 -2.85 -5.03
N TYR A 77 25.16 -3.44 -4.05
CA TYR A 77 23.87 -4.10 -4.24
C TYR A 77 22.72 -3.18 -3.84
N THR A 78 21.72 -3.07 -4.71
CA THR A 78 20.53 -2.26 -4.46
C THR A 78 19.50 -3.08 -3.69
N LEU A 79 19.25 -2.70 -2.44
CA LEU A 79 18.18 -3.22 -1.60
C LEU A 79 16.96 -2.33 -1.75
N LYS A 80 15.80 -2.95 -1.96
CA LYS A 80 14.52 -2.24 -2.13
C LYS A 80 13.49 -2.79 -1.17
N ASN A 81 12.61 -1.91 -0.72
CA ASN A 81 11.43 -2.25 0.06
C ASN A 81 10.27 -1.36 -0.36
N ASP A 82 9.33 -1.93 -1.10
CA ASP A 82 8.16 -1.22 -1.61
C ASP A 82 6.97 -1.19 -0.63
N THR A 83 7.03 -1.99 0.44
CA THR A 83 5.90 -2.20 1.37
C THR A 83 6.12 -1.53 2.72
N GLY A 84 7.37 -1.16 3.04
CA GLY A 84 7.79 -0.62 4.34
C GLY A 84 7.90 -1.67 5.45
N ASP A 85 7.57 -2.94 5.18
CA ASP A 85 7.65 -4.03 6.15
C ASP A 85 9.09 -4.52 6.34
N ALA A 86 9.48 -4.82 7.58
CA ALA A 86 10.86 -5.18 7.92
C ALA A 86 11.37 -6.45 7.22
N ASN A 87 10.47 -7.35 6.80
CA ASN A 87 10.80 -8.62 6.15
C ASN A 87 10.56 -8.64 4.64
N SER A 88 10.11 -7.52 4.08
CA SER A 88 9.76 -7.39 2.65
C SER A 88 10.88 -6.74 1.82
N TRP A 89 12.13 -6.84 2.28
CA TRP A 89 13.27 -6.38 1.50
C TRP A 89 13.60 -7.37 0.40
N TYR A 90 14.04 -6.86 -0.75
CA TYR A 90 14.57 -7.67 -1.83
C TYR A 90 15.78 -7.03 -2.48
N CYS A 91 16.61 -7.87 -3.07
CA CYS A 91 17.82 -7.46 -3.76
C CYS A 91 18.16 -8.44 -4.89
N PHE A 92 18.67 -7.93 -6.01
CA PHE A 92 19.28 -8.78 -7.03
C PHE A 92 20.74 -9.03 -6.66
N PHE A 93 21.05 -10.28 -6.34
CA PHE A 93 22.38 -10.72 -5.96
C PHE A 93 22.86 -11.81 -6.91
N ASN A 94 23.95 -11.56 -7.64
CA ASN A 94 24.58 -12.53 -8.52
C ASN A 94 23.62 -13.17 -9.56
N GLY A 95 22.69 -12.36 -10.10
CA GLY A 95 21.67 -12.80 -11.06
C GLY A 95 20.46 -13.53 -10.43
N ARG A 96 20.40 -13.63 -9.10
CA ARG A 96 19.26 -14.21 -8.37
C ARG A 96 18.57 -13.15 -7.51
N LEU A 97 17.24 -13.21 -7.46
CA LEU A 97 16.46 -12.38 -6.56
C LEU A 97 16.45 -13.01 -5.17
N ILE A 98 16.99 -12.31 -4.18
CA ILE A 98 16.91 -12.68 -2.77
C ILE A 98 15.91 -11.77 -2.06
N LYS A 99 15.07 -12.36 -1.22
CA LYS A 99 14.03 -11.67 -0.44
C LYS A 99 14.12 -12.05 1.03
N GLY A 100 13.80 -11.12 1.92
CA GLY A 100 13.77 -11.35 3.36
C GLY A 100 14.01 -10.09 4.17
N GLY A 101 14.42 -10.24 5.42
CA GLY A 101 14.77 -9.10 6.27
C GLY A 101 16.07 -8.43 5.81
N LYS A 102 16.16 -7.10 5.95
CA LYS A 102 17.35 -6.29 5.59
C LYS A 102 18.65 -6.88 6.14
N LEU A 103 18.67 -7.19 7.44
CA LEU A 103 19.83 -7.79 8.12
C LEU A 103 20.23 -9.16 7.56
N ALA A 104 19.26 -9.98 7.15
CA ALA A 104 19.54 -11.30 6.59
C ALA A 104 20.17 -11.17 5.19
N ILE A 105 19.66 -10.24 4.37
CA ILE A 105 20.21 -9.94 3.05
C ILE A 105 21.64 -9.39 3.18
N GLN A 106 21.88 -8.45 4.10
CA GLN A 106 23.23 -7.90 4.35
C GLN A 106 24.22 -8.98 4.77
N LYS A 107 23.86 -9.82 5.75
CA LYS A 107 24.72 -10.93 6.20
C LYS A 107 25.02 -11.93 5.09
N HIS A 108 24.05 -12.21 4.22
CA HIS A 108 24.26 -13.12 3.09
C HIS A 108 25.30 -12.54 2.10
N ILE A 109 25.20 -11.25 1.79
CA ILE A 109 26.14 -10.54 0.92
C ILE A 109 27.55 -10.55 1.55
N GLU A 110 27.67 -10.24 2.84
CA GLU A 110 28.95 -10.23 3.55
C GLU A 110 29.61 -11.61 3.59
N ALA A 111 28.84 -12.65 3.91
CA ALA A 111 29.33 -14.03 3.93
C ALA A 111 29.87 -14.47 2.56
N TYR A 112 29.19 -14.08 1.48
CA TYR A 112 29.65 -14.36 0.12
C TYR A 112 30.95 -13.63 -0.22
N LEU A 113 31.08 -12.35 0.15
CA LEU A 113 32.30 -11.58 -0.09
C LEU A 113 33.50 -12.18 0.66
N LEU A 114 33.31 -12.59 1.91
CA LEU A 114 34.32 -13.30 2.72
C LEU A 114 34.72 -14.64 2.10
N ALA A 115 33.76 -15.42 1.62
CA ALA A 115 34.03 -16.70 0.95
C ALA A 115 34.83 -16.51 -0.34
N LYS A 116 34.46 -15.51 -1.15
CA LYS A 116 35.16 -15.16 -2.39
C LYS A 116 36.62 -14.79 -2.14
N GLN A 117 36.87 -13.92 -1.14
CA GLN A 117 38.23 -13.50 -0.81
C GLN A 117 39.12 -14.66 -0.36
N LYS A 118 38.59 -15.61 0.43
CA LYS A 118 39.33 -16.81 0.85
C LYS A 118 39.65 -17.74 -0.32
N ALA A 119 38.72 -17.91 -1.26
CA ALA A 119 38.95 -18.73 -2.45
C ALA A 119 40.03 -18.14 -3.36
N GLU A 120 40.05 -16.82 -3.55
CA GLU A 120 41.09 -16.13 -4.34
C GLU A 120 42.49 -16.23 -3.71
N GLN A 121 42.58 -16.25 -2.37
CA GLN A 121 43.85 -16.44 -1.67
C GLN A 121 44.39 -17.88 -1.77
N GLN A 122 43.50 -18.87 -1.84
CA GLN A 122 43.90 -20.27 -2.00
C GLN A 122 44.36 -20.59 -3.43
N GLN A 123 43.84 -19.91 -4.45
CA GLN A 123 44.28 -20.11 -5.84
C GLN A 123 45.61 -19.44 -6.19
N LYS A 124 46.09 -18.49 -5.36
CA LYS A 124 47.38 -17.80 -5.55
C LYS A 124 48.56 -18.45 -4.80
N LYS A 125 48.33 -19.52 -4.05
CA LYS A 125 49.38 -20.36 -3.45
C LYS A 125 49.61 -21.59 -4.30
#